data_AF-A0A6A3FSS3-F1
#
_entry.id   AF-A0A6A3FSS3-F1
#
_cell.length_a   1.000
_cell.length_b   1.000
_cell.length_c   1.000
_cell.angle_alpha   90.00
_cell.angle_beta   90.00
_cell.angle_gamma   90.00
#
_symmetry.space_group_name_H-M   'P 1'
#
loop_
_entity.id
_entity.type
_entity.pdbx_description
1 polymer ?
#
loop_
_entity_poly.entity_id
_entity_poly.type
_entity_poly.pdbx_seq_one_letter_code
_entity_poly.pdbx_strand_id
1 'polypeptide(L)'
;MVTKRKAPAAPTPNAKRVTRSSSAATATAAAVVEAIRPPAHAADKAPALDKKISTTGIPNTSKKIVAFLRGVNVGGRVHSMKSIADALGETGLTNVETFLASGNIVFDAPDEASGLAVEHRVEAALEDLFGDHIPVLVRSMDEVAQLGDRIVKSATAVNVVLVKDKLTQEQRGILQALSTDADELELLDREFVWYSTTKLSESPLFKVAFDKKLGVPVTVRTVNTLRRIAKKFG
;
A
#
# COMPACT_ATOMS: atom_id res chain seq x y z
N MET A 1 -21.79 -73.40 1.34
CA MET A 1 -21.34 -74.46 0.40
C MET A 1 -20.20 -73.84 -0.43
N VAL A 2 -18.99 -74.45 -0.48
CA VAL A 2 -17.75 -73.94 -1.17
C VAL A 2 -17.17 -72.62 -0.55
N THR A 3 -15.95 -72.41 0.01
CA THR A 3 -14.61 -73.06 0.18
C THR A 3 -13.66 -73.01 -1.05
N LYS A 4 -12.41 -72.53 -1.07
CA LYS A 4 -11.26 -72.23 -0.13
C LYS A 4 -10.42 -71.04 -0.74
N ARG A 5 -9.30 -70.43 -0.28
CA ARG A 5 -8.40 -70.25 0.93
C ARG A 5 -7.51 -68.99 0.58
N LYS A 6 -7.13 -68.03 1.45
CA LYS A 6 -6.18 -67.96 2.61
C LYS A 6 -4.66 -67.72 2.30
N ALA A 7 -4.23 -66.44 2.30
CA ALA A 7 -3.06 -65.82 3.03
C ALA A 7 -1.59 -66.32 2.80
N PRO A 8 -0.52 -65.75 3.45
CA PRO A 8 -0.01 -64.35 3.44
C PRO A 8 1.55 -64.18 3.42
N ALA A 9 2.04 -62.93 3.61
CA ALA A 9 3.32 -62.49 4.28
C ALA A 9 4.61 -62.19 3.46
N ALA A 10 5.56 -61.50 4.12
CA ALA A 10 6.81 -60.88 3.64
C ALA A 10 8.08 -61.62 4.21
N PRO A 11 9.37 -61.14 4.24
CA PRO A 11 9.95 -59.77 4.16
C PRO A 11 11.27 -59.62 3.30
N THR A 12 12.04 -58.55 3.52
CA THR A 12 13.34 -58.18 2.88
C THR A 12 14.57 -58.86 3.52
N PRO A 13 15.77 -58.88 2.86
CA PRO A 13 16.90 -58.07 3.37
C PRO A 13 18.07 -57.66 2.39
N ASN A 14 18.50 -56.39 2.50
CA ASN A 14 19.89 -55.90 2.80
C ASN A 14 21.13 -56.08 1.85
N ALA A 15 22.12 -55.19 2.08
CA ALA A 15 23.56 -55.17 1.72
C ALA A 15 23.95 -54.72 0.29
N LYS A 16 24.99 -53.88 0.08
CA LYS A 16 26.29 -53.80 0.80
C LYS A 16 26.78 -52.40 1.22
N ARG A 17 27.76 -52.41 2.14
CA ARG A 17 28.59 -51.31 2.68
C ARG A 17 30.05 -51.54 2.26
N VAL A 18 30.84 -50.48 2.00
CA VAL A 18 32.34 -50.37 1.95
C VAL A 18 32.67 -48.98 1.33
N THR A 19 33.60 -48.11 1.78
CA THR A 19 34.51 -48.05 2.94
C THR A 19 34.86 -46.58 3.33
N ARG A 20 35.67 -46.42 4.39
CA ARG A 20 36.46 -45.22 4.78
C ARG A 20 37.42 -44.78 3.62
N SER A 21 38.15 -43.66 3.62
CA SER A 21 38.68 -42.77 4.69
C SER A 21 39.22 -41.43 4.14
N SER A 22 39.54 -40.47 5.04
CA SER A 22 40.45 -39.30 4.85
C SER A 22 40.04 -38.24 3.80
N SER A 23 40.53 -36.99 3.83
CA SER A 23 41.56 -36.35 4.67
C SER A 23 41.17 -34.91 5.06
N ALA A 24 41.94 -34.27 5.96
CA ALA A 24 41.87 -32.85 6.26
C ALA A 24 43.07 -32.08 5.68
N ALA A 25 42.81 -30.89 5.12
CA ALA A 25 43.72 -29.75 4.90
C ALA A 25 42.82 -28.54 4.55
N THR A 26 42.86 -27.35 5.14
CA THR A 26 43.96 -26.44 5.58
C THR A 26 44.41 -25.47 4.48
N ALA A 27 44.22 -24.17 4.75
CA ALA A 27 44.83 -22.99 4.11
C ALA A 27 44.45 -22.65 2.63
N THR A 28 44.64 -21.43 2.10
CA THR A 28 44.65 -20.04 2.65
C THR A 28 44.67 -19.04 1.47
N ALA A 29 43.78 -18.04 1.47
CA ALA A 29 43.87 -16.74 0.77
C ALA A 29 42.67 -15.88 1.23
N ALA A 30 42.71 -14.63 1.72
CA ALA A 30 43.68 -13.53 1.74
C ALA A 30 43.97 -12.86 0.36
N ALA A 31 44.04 -11.53 0.22
CA ALA A 31 43.53 -10.42 1.04
C ALA A 31 43.64 -9.09 0.24
N VAL A 32 42.60 -8.23 0.28
CA VAL A 32 42.67 -6.79 -0.06
C VAL A 32 41.71 -6.05 0.89
N VAL A 33 42.16 -5.69 2.10
CA VAL A 33 42.83 -4.42 2.45
C VAL A 33 41.82 -3.27 2.61
N GLU A 34 41.49 -3.05 3.89
CA GLU A 34 40.85 -1.89 4.48
C GLU A 34 41.82 -0.69 4.55
N ALA A 35 41.31 0.55 4.43
CA ALA A 35 41.60 1.71 5.30
C ALA A 35 41.46 3.08 4.59
N ILE A 36 40.53 3.92 5.06
CA ILE A 36 40.84 5.32 5.45
C ILE A 36 40.01 5.64 6.70
N ARG A 37 40.67 5.96 7.81
CA ARG A 37 40.06 6.53 9.02
C ARG A 37 41.00 7.60 9.58
N PRO A 38 40.62 8.90 9.61
CA PRO A 38 41.53 9.96 10.01
C PRO A 38 41.77 9.99 11.54
N PRO A 39 42.95 10.42 12.01
CA PRO A 39 43.31 10.51 13.43
C PRO A 39 42.78 11.80 14.09
N ALA A 40 42.93 11.90 15.41
CA ALA A 40 42.48 13.04 16.21
C ALA A 40 43.62 13.71 17.01
N HIS A 41 43.46 15.02 17.26
CA HIS A 41 44.12 15.85 18.27
C HIS A 41 45.63 16.15 18.14
N ALA A 42 45.91 17.38 17.70
CA ALA A 42 46.72 18.36 18.46
C ALA A 42 46.16 19.77 18.16
N ALA A 43 46.47 20.78 18.99
CA ALA A 43 45.87 22.12 18.87
C ALA A 43 46.92 23.23 18.70
N ASP A 44 46.60 24.23 17.88
CA ASP A 44 47.15 25.59 17.98
C ASP A 44 46.09 26.62 17.53
N LYS A 45 46.39 27.92 17.69
CA LYS A 45 45.42 29.02 17.77
C LYS A 45 44.99 29.61 16.41
N ALA A 46 43.69 29.87 16.33
CA ALA A 46 43.00 31.10 15.88
C ALA A 46 43.71 32.05 14.86
N PRO A 47 42.98 32.55 13.85
CA PRO A 47 41.93 33.54 14.14
C PRO A 47 40.51 33.15 13.67
N ALA A 48 39.51 33.82 14.24
CA ALA A 48 38.11 33.65 13.86
C ALA A 48 37.79 34.34 12.53
N LEU A 49 36.89 33.74 11.74
CA LEU A 49 36.32 34.33 10.52
C LEU A 49 34.81 34.05 10.47
N ASP A 50 34.01 35.05 10.84
CA ASP A 50 32.57 35.03 10.70
C ASP A 50 32.15 34.84 9.24
N LYS A 51 31.49 33.72 8.94
CA LYS A 51 30.66 33.56 7.73
C LYS A 51 29.34 32.92 8.07
N LYS A 52 28.34 33.76 8.38
CA LYS A 52 26.92 33.45 8.21
C LYS A 52 26.68 32.95 6.78
N ILE A 53 26.56 31.64 6.60
CA ILE A 53 25.88 31.09 5.42
C ILE A 53 24.41 31.00 5.79
N SER A 54 23.69 32.10 5.58
CA SER A 54 22.23 32.09 5.53
C SER A 54 21.83 31.36 4.25
N THR A 55 21.53 30.07 4.34
CA THR A 55 20.95 29.35 3.19
C THR A 55 19.53 29.84 2.98
N THR A 56 19.37 30.80 2.07
CA THR A 56 18.09 31.39 1.67
C THR A 56 17.12 30.27 1.27
N GLY A 57 15.88 30.37 1.74
CA GLY A 57 14.91 29.29 1.61
C GLY A 57 14.62 28.92 0.15
N ILE A 58 14.88 27.65 -0.18
CA ILE A 58 13.99 26.93 -1.09
C ILE A 58 12.61 26.99 -0.43
N PRO A 59 11.53 27.43 -1.10
CA PRO A 59 10.21 27.32 -0.53
C PRO A 59 9.92 25.82 -0.36
N ASN A 60 9.72 25.38 0.88
CA ASN A 60 9.44 23.98 1.20
C ASN A 60 7.97 23.68 0.87
N THR A 61 7.66 23.71 -0.43
CA THR A 61 6.29 23.62 -0.94
C THR A 61 5.73 22.23 -0.67
N SER A 62 4.45 22.21 -0.31
CA SER A 62 3.77 20.99 0.10
C SER A 62 2.37 20.94 -0.51
N LYS A 63 2.12 19.85 -1.22
CA LYS A 63 0.85 19.50 -1.84
C LYS A 63 -0.04 18.78 -0.85
N LYS A 64 -1.33 19.10 -0.90
CA LYS A 64 -2.36 18.43 -0.11
C LYS A 64 -2.70 17.09 -0.74
N ILE A 65 -2.50 16.03 0.04
CA ILE A 65 -2.71 14.63 -0.34
C ILE A 65 -3.89 14.06 0.44
N VAL A 66 -4.63 13.16 -0.21
CA VAL A 66 -5.67 12.34 0.40
C VAL A 66 -5.24 10.87 0.34
N ALA A 67 -5.12 10.23 1.50
CA ALA A 67 -4.84 8.81 1.64
C ALA A 67 -6.12 8.01 1.93
N PHE A 68 -6.34 6.95 1.15
CA PHE A 68 -7.50 6.06 1.24
C PHE A 68 -7.07 4.67 1.72
N LEU A 69 -7.26 4.41 3.01
CA LEU A 69 -6.86 3.16 3.67
C LEU A 69 -7.86 2.04 3.36
N ARG A 70 -7.36 0.83 3.07
CA ARG A 70 -8.19 -0.34 2.79
C ARG A 70 -8.44 -1.16 4.06
N GLY A 71 -9.65 -1.69 4.24
CA GLY A 71 -9.96 -2.66 5.30
C GLY A 71 -10.06 -2.10 6.72
N VAL A 72 -9.99 -0.77 6.89
CA VAL A 72 -10.14 -0.09 8.18
C VAL A 72 -11.61 -0.05 8.62
N ASN A 73 -11.86 -0.33 9.91
CA ASN A 73 -13.15 -0.22 10.57
C ASN A 73 -14.27 -1.07 9.94
N VAL A 74 -13.90 -2.28 9.49
CA VAL A 74 -14.83 -3.32 9.02
C VAL A 74 -14.58 -4.63 9.76
N GLY A 75 -15.56 -5.55 9.74
CA GLY A 75 -15.42 -6.89 10.32
C GLY A 75 -15.24 -6.92 11.85
N GLY A 76 -15.69 -5.87 12.57
CA GLY A 76 -15.57 -5.77 14.03
C GLY A 76 -14.21 -5.22 14.53
N ARG A 77 -13.24 -5.01 13.64
CA ARG A 77 -12.01 -4.27 13.97
C ARG A 77 -12.30 -2.78 14.13
N VAL A 78 -11.68 -2.11 15.10
CA VAL A 78 -11.82 -0.67 15.33
C VAL A 78 -10.45 -0.03 15.56
N HIS A 79 -10.02 0.77 14.59
CA HIS A 79 -8.81 1.57 14.63
C HIS A 79 -9.16 3.01 15.02
N SER A 80 -8.43 3.56 16.00
CA SER A 80 -8.56 4.95 16.45
C SER A 80 -8.07 5.90 15.36
N MET A 81 -8.99 6.64 14.73
CA MET A 81 -8.64 7.65 13.73
C MET A 81 -7.75 8.77 14.32
N LYS A 82 -7.90 9.09 15.61
CA LYS A 82 -7.01 10.02 16.30
C LYS A 82 -5.58 9.46 16.37
N SER A 83 -5.43 8.20 16.81
CA SER A 83 -4.11 7.58 16.97
C SER A 83 -3.38 7.43 15.64
N ILE A 84 -4.11 7.23 14.54
CA ILE A 84 -3.54 7.29 13.18
C ILE A 84 -3.05 8.70 12.84
N ALA A 85 -3.85 9.75 13.11
CA ALA A 85 -3.43 11.13 12.85
C ALA A 85 -2.20 11.53 13.69
N ASP A 86 -2.21 11.16 14.98
CA ASP A 86 -1.10 11.37 15.92
C ASP A 86 0.19 10.70 15.37
N ALA A 87 0.14 9.40 15.05
CA ALA A 87 1.31 8.65 14.55
C ALA A 87 1.81 9.14 13.18
N LEU A 88 0.92 9.53 12.26
CA LEU A 88 1.34 10.06 10.96
C LEU A 88 2.01 11.43 11.07
N GLY A 89 1.67 12.24 12.07
CA GLY A 89 2.38 13.49 12.37
C GLY A 89 3.85 13.29 12.71
N GLU A 90 4.20 12.15 13.33
CA GLU A 90 5.59 11.80 13.67
C GLU A 90 6.43 11.43 12.41
N THR A 91 5.78 11.10 11.29
CA THR A 91 6.44 10.73 10.02
C THR A 91 6.91 11.92 9.17
N GLY A 92 6.78 13.15 9.68
CA GLY A 92 7.08 14.37 8.93
C GLY A 92 6.06 14.73 7.85
N LEU A 93 4.82 14.22 7.97
CA LEU A 93 3.65 14.74 7.28
C LEU A 93 3.01 15.85 8.14
N THR A 94 2.52 16.92 7.52
CA THR A 94 1.96 18.08 8.25
C THR A 94 0.46 18.20 8.04
N ASN A 95 -0.22 18.97 8.89
CA ASN A 95 -1.66 19.23 8.81
C ASN A 95 -2.54 17.96 8.68
N VAL A 96 -2.18 16.91 9.43
CA VAL A 96 -2.84 15.60 9.36
C VAL A 96 -4.23 15.66 9.99
N GLU A 97 -5.27 15.52 9.17
CA GLU A 97 -6.67 15.44 9.57
C GLU A 97 -7.31 14.14 9.05
N THR A 98 -8.20 13.52 9.84
CA THR A 98 -9.00 12.37 9.38
C THR A 98 -10.42 12.76 9.00
N PHE A 99 -10.99 12.07 7.99
CA PHE A 99 -12.35 12.30 7.52
C PHE A 99 -13.17 11.01 7.51
N LEU A 100 -14.17 10.94 8.39
CA LEU A 100 -15.00 9.76 8.67
C LEU A 100 -14.19 8.56 9.22
N ALA A 101 -14.89 7.63 9.88
CA ALA A 101 -14.28 6.40 10.39
C ALA A 101 -13.87 5.40 9.28
N SER A 102 -14.12 5.69 8.00
CA SER A 102 -13.88 4.77 6.88
C SER A 102 -12.46 4.85 6.27
N GLY A 103 -11.48 5.34 7.04
CA GLY A 103 -10.07 5.39 6.61
C GLY A 103 -9.81 6.37 5.47
N ASN A 104 -10.16 7.64 5.65
CA ASN A 104 -9.73 8.73 4.77
C ASN A 104 -8.91 9.72 5.61
N ILE A 105 -7.75 10.08 5.12
CA ILE A 105 -6.81 10.99 5.81
C ILE A 105 -6.40 12.06 4.80
N VAL A 106 -6.34 13.30 5.25
CA VAL A 106 -5.82 14.44 4.49
C VAL A 106 -4.59 14.96 5.23
N PHE A 107 -3.53 15.24 4.50
CA PHE A 107 -2.29 15.82 5.04
C PHE A 107 -1.55 16.57 3.95
N ASP A 108 -0.63 17.42 4.34
CA ASP A 108 0.31 18.08 3.43
C ASP A 108 1.64 17.29 3.41
N ALA A 109 2.13 17.03 2.21
CA ALA A 109 3.36 16.27 1.97
C ALA A 109 4.32 17.08 1.08
N PRO A 110 5.65 16.92 1.21
CA PRO A 110 6.61 17.63 0.36
C PRO A 110 6.37 17.39 -1.14
N ASP A 111 6.53 18.41 -1.97
CA ASP A 111 6.22 18.33 -3.40
C ASP A 111 7.09 17.33 -4.16
N GLU A 112 8.33 17.12 -3.73
CA GLU A 112 9.25 16.13 -4.28
C GLU A 112 8.91 14.68 -3.89
N ALA A 113 8.07 14.46 -2.88
CA ALA A 113 7.68 13.11 -2.48
C ALA A 113 6.77 12.46 -3.54
N SER A 114 7.21 11.34 -4.13
CA SER A 114 6.37 10.58 -5.06
C SER A 114 5.18 9.93 -4.32
N GLY A 115 4.06 9.74 -5.02
CA GLY A 115 2.88 9.12 -4.41
C GLY A 115 3.17 7.75 -3.78
N LEU A 116 4.02 6.95 -4.41
CA LEU A 116 4.48 5.66 -3.88
C LEU A 116 5.31 5.79 -2.59
N ALA A 117 6.17 6.82 -2.49
CA ALA A 117 6.95 7.07 -1.28
C ALA A 117 6.08 7.58 -0.13
N VAL A 118 4.98 8.28 -0.43
CA VAL A 118 3.95 8.66 0.56
C VAL A 118 3.14 7.43 0.98
N GLU A 119 2.68 6.60 0.04
CA GLU A 119 1.98 5.34 0.33
C GLU A 119 2.79 4.46 1.29
N HIS A 120 4.03 4.12 0.95
CA HIS A 120 4.88 3.27 1.80
C HIS A 120 5.17 3.89 3.18
N ARG A 121 5.25 5.23 3.28
CA ARG A 121 5.44 5.91 4.59
C ARG A 121 4.20 5.79 5.47
N VAL A 122 3.01 5.96 4.90
CA VAL A 122 1.74 5.81 5.63
C VAL A 122 1.51 4.34 5.98
N GLU A 123 1.81 3.41 5.06
CA GLU A 123 1.70 1.96 5.30
C GLU A 123 2.61 1.49 6.44
N ALA A 124 3.89 1.90 6.44
CA ALA A 124 4.83 1.55 7.51
C ALA A 124 4.40 2.07 8.88
N ALA A 125 3.98 3.34 8.98
CA ALA A 125 3.52 3.92 10.25
C ALA A 125 2.21 3.31 10.77
N LEU A 126 1.36 2.77 9.88
CA LEU A 126 0.18 1.99 10.27
C LEU A 126 0.55 0.57 10.74
N GLU A 127 1.56 -0.03 10.12
CA GLU A 127 2.09 -1.35 10.49
C GLU A 127 2.80 -1.30 11.85
N ASP A 128 3.62 -0.26 12.12
CA ASP A 128 4.23 0.00 13.43
C ASP A 128 3.18 0.27 14.53
N LEU A 129 2.07 0.94 14.20
CA LEU A 129 1.01 1.29 15.16
C LEU A 129 0.08 0.13 15.50
N PHE A 130 -0.18 -0.80 14.56
CA PHE A 130 -1.20 -1.85 14.72
C PHE A 130 -0.67 -3.30 14.61
N GLY A 131 0.55 -3.52 14.13
CA GLY A 131 1.09 -4.86 13.84
C GLY A 131 0.42 -5.57 12.66
N ASP A 132 -0.35 -4.84 11.84
CA ASP A 132 -1.15 -5.34 10.72
C ASP A 132 -0.93 -4.40 9.51
N HIS A 133 -0.55 -4.95 8.35
CA HIS A 133 -0.37 -4.17 7.13
C HIS A 133 -1.72 -3.65 6.60
N ILE A 134 -1.87 -2.32 6.49
CA ILE A 134 -3.08 -1.65 6.01
C ILE A 134 -2.77 -0.99 4.65
N PRO A 135 -3.23 -1.54 3.50
CA PRO A 135 -2.91 -0.98 2.20
C PRO A 135 -3.46 0.45 2.01
N VAL A 136 -2.64 1.33 1.44
CA VAL A 136 -2.96 2.75 1.20
C VAL A 136 -2.89 3.07 -0.29
N LEU A 137 -3.89 3.81 -0.77
CA LEU A 137 -3.82 4.48 -2.08
C LEU A 137 -3.89 5.99 -1.87
N VAL A 138 -2.98 6.76 -2.49
CA VAL A 138 -3.00 8.23 -2.42
C VAL A 138 -3.48 8.88 -3.72
N ARG A 139 -4.06 10.08 -3.55
CA ARG A 139 -4.38 11.05 -4.62
C ARG A 139 -4.06 12.47 -4.14
N SER A 140 -3.80 13.41 -5.05
CA SER A 140 -3.78 14.84 -4.69
C SER A 140 -5.21 15.34 -4.39
N MET A 141 -5.33 16.48 -3.70
CA MET A 141 -6.62 17.14 -3.53
C MET A 141 -7.25 17.51 -4.89
N ASP A 142 -6.43 17.91 -5.87
CA ASP A 142 -6.89 18.22 -7.23
C ASP A 142 -7.44 16.99 -7.96
N GLU A 143 -6.78 15.82 -7.86
CA GLU A 143 -7.30 14.56 -8.40
C GLU A 143 -8.66 14.21 -7.74
N VAL A 144 -8.78 14.39 -6.42
CA VAL A 144 -10.02 14.11 -5.67
C VAL A 144 -11.15 15.08 -6.04
N ALA A 145 -10.87 16.36 -6.23
CA ALA A 145 -11.83 17.36 -6.69
C ALA A 145 -12.28 17.07 -8.13
N GLN A 146 -11.34 16.87 -9.07
CA GLN A 146 -11.63 16.55 -10.46
C GLN A 146 -12.46 15.27 -10.62
N LEU A 147 -12.19 14.23 -9.83
CA LEU A 147 -13.03 13.02 -9.77
C LEU A 147 -14.42 13.30 -9.18
N GLY A 148 -14.51 14.14 -8.14
CA GLY A 148 -15.78 14.56 -7.55
C GLY A 148 -16.70 15.32 -8.53
N ASP A 149 -16.12 16.17 -9.38
CA ASP A 149 -16.87 17.01 -10.30
C ASP A 149 -17.15 16.33 -11.64
N ARG A 150 -16.22 15.50 -12.16
CA ARG A 150 -16.41 14.73 -13.40
C ARG A 150 -17.62 13.79 -13.34
N ILE A 151 -17.90 13.19 -12.19
CA ILE A 151 -18.90 12.12 -12.02
C ILE A 151 -20.31 12.72 -11.91
N VAL A 152 -20.80 13.30 -13.01
CA VAL A 152 -22.12 13.96 -13.06
C VAL A 152 -23.30 12.98 -13.06
N LYS A 153 -23.07 11.73 -13.48
CA LYS A 153 -24.10 10.67 -13.55
C LYS A 153 -24.54 10.21 -12.16
N SER A 154 -25.84 10.07 -11.97
CA SER A 154 -26.46 9.57 -10.73
C SER A 154 -26.95 8.13 -10.87
N ALA A 155 -26.94 7.41 -9.75
CA ALA A 155 -27.51 6.07 -9.57
C ALA A 155 -27.83 5.86 -8.07
N THR A 156 -28.46 4.74 -7.71
CA THR A 156 -28.81 4.40 -6.31
C THR A 156 -27.57 4.32 -5.41
N ALA A 157 -26.44 3.82 -5.94
CA ALA A 157 -25.12 4.00 -5.35
C ALA A 157 -24.08 4.32 -6.43
N VAL A 158 -23.24 5.33 -6.19
CA VAL A 158 -22.15 5.73 -7.10
C VAL A 158 -20.83 5.68 -6.35
N ASN A 159 -19.95 4.78 -6.79
CA ASN A 159 -18.71 4.46 -6.10
C ASN A 159 -17.52 4.66 -7.04
N VAL A 160 -16.44 5.23 -6.52
CA VAL A 160 -15.14 5.28 -7.17
C VAL A 160 -14.29 4.15 -6.59
N VAL A 161 -13.81 3.27 -7.46
CA VAL A 161 -12.84 2.23 -7.12
C VAL A 161 -11.46 2.75 -7.52
N LEU A 162 -10.69 3.18 -6.53
CA LEU A 162 -9.31 3.63 -6.70
C LEU A 162 -8.41 2.40 -6.89
N VAL A 163 -7.47 2.50 -7.83
CA VAL A 163 -6.41 1.53 -8.11
C VAL A 163 -5.06 2.19 -7.88
N LYS A 164 -4.01 1.41 -7.57
CA LYS A 164 -2.63 1.94 -7.40
C LYS A 164 -2.09 2.51 -8.71
N ASP A 165 -2.07 1.66 -9.74
CA ASP A 165 -1.51 1.91 -11.06
C ASP A 165 -2.59 2.11 -12.13
N LYS A 166 -2.16 2.44 -13.36
CA LYS A 166 -3.07 2.59 -14.51
C LYS A 166 -3.64 1.24 -14.95
N LEU A 167 -4.92 1.19 -15.26
CA LEU A 167 -5.60 -0.02 -15.74
C LEU A 167 -5.03 -0.48 -17.09
N THR A 168 -4.46 -1.68 -17.13
CA THR A 168 -3.99 -2.33 -18.37
C THR A 168 -5.15 -2.70 -19.30
N GLN A 169 -4.88 -2.98 -20.58
CA GLN A 169 -5.94 -3.36 -21.52
C GLN A 169 -6.61 -4.69 -21.14
N GLU A 170 -5.88 -5.62 -20.53
CA GLU A 170 -6.43 -6.86 -19.97
C GLU A 170 -7.38 -6.57 -18.80
N GLN A 171 -6.94 -5.77 -17.83
CA GLN A 171 -7.77 -5.32 -16.70
C GLN A 171 -9.02 -4.56 -17.16
N ARG A 172 -8.91 -3.73 -18.21
CA ARG A 172 -10.05 -3.03 -18.83
C ARG A 172 -11.05 -4.01 -19.46
N GLY A 173 -10.57 -5.01 -20.20
CA GLY A 173 -11.42 -6.07 -20.75
C GLY A 173 -12.12 -6.90 -19.67
N ILE A 174 -11.43 -7.23 -18.57
CA ILE A 174 -12.01 -7.92 -17.41
C ILE A 174 -13.13 -7.08 -16.77
N LEU A 175 -12.94 -5.77 -16.60
CA LEU A 175 -13.96 -4.88 -16.03
C LEU A 175 -15.14 -4.67 -17.00
N GLN A 176 -14.89 -4.50 -18.30
CA GLN A 176 -15.96 -4.43 -19.30
C GLN A 176 -16.84 -5.68 -19.30
N ALA A 177 -16.25 -6.87 -19.17
CA ALA A 177 -16.97 -8.14 -19.05
C ALA A 177 -17.68 -8.36 -17.70
N LEU A 178 -17.47 -7.49 -16.71
CA LEU A 178 -18.19 -7.46 -15.43
C LEU A 178 -19.32 -6.41 -15.39
N SER A 179 -19.36 -5.47 -16.35
CA SER A 179 -20.39 -4.44 -16.43
C SER A 179 -21.74 -5.05 -16.85
N THR A 180 -22.83 -4.61 -16.23
CA THR A 180 -24.21 -5.06 -16.51
C THR A 180 -25.21 -3.91 -16.41
N ASP A 181 -26.44 -4.10 -16.88
CA ASP A 181 -27.53 -3.11 -16.76
C ASP A 181 -27.83 -2.72 -15.29
N ALA A 182 -27.51 -3.59 -14.33
CA ALA A 182 -27.69 -3.34 -12.91
C ALA A 182 -26.49 -2.66 -12.24
N ASP A 183 -25.29 -2.82 -12.82
CA ASP A 183 -23.99 -2.41 -12.30
C ASP A 183 -23.07 -1.98 -13.46
N GLU A 184 -23.09 -0.70 -13.79
CA GLU A 184 -22.32 -0.13 -14.90
C GLU A 184 -20.93 0.34 -14.46
N LEU A 185 -19.88 0.01 -15.21
CA LEU A 185 -18.48 0.38 -14.90
C LEU A 185 -17.89 1.36 -15.94
N GLU A 186 -17.78 2.64 -15.60
CA GLU A 186 -17.04 3.64 -16.40
C GLU A 186 -15.54 3.56 -16.04
N LEU A 187 -14.70 3.23 -17.02
CA LEU A 187 -13.26 3.06 -16.79
C LEU A 187 -12.49 4.36 -17.03
N LEU A 188 -11.80 4.86 -16.01
CA LEU A 188 -10.92 6.03 -16.09
C LEU A 188 -9.46 5.57 -16.33
N ASP A 189 -8.47 6.21 -15.72
CA ASP A 189 -7.05 5.86 -15.92
C ASP A 189 -6.49 5.01 -14.77
N ARG A 190 -6.55 5.51 -13.52
CA ARG A 190 -6.12 4.81 -12.28
C ARG A 190 -7.30 4.43 -11.38
N GLU A 191 -8.52 4.56 -11.88
CA GLU A 191 -9.76 4.30 -11.16
C GLU A 191 -10.89 3.93 -12.12
N PHE A 192 -11.98 3.39 -11.59
CA PHE A 192 -13.22 3.21 -12.33
C PHE A 192 -14.42 3.58 -11.48
N VAL A 193 -15.47 4.09 -12.12
CA VAL A 193 -16.72 4.48 -11.47
C VAL A 193 -17.73 3.36 -11.64
N TRP A 194 -18.30 2.91 -10.54
CA TRP A 194 -19.30 1.87 -10.46
C TRP A 194 -20.64 2.49 -10.08
N TYR A 195 -21.55 2.51 -11.05
CA TYR A 195 -22.92 2.97 -10.91
C TYR A 195 -23.81 1.75 -10.64
N SER A 196 -24.30 1.61 -9.42
CA SER A 196 -25.22 0.54 -9.04
C SER A 196 -26.65 1.04 -8.96
N THR A 197 -27.56 0.29 -9.60
CA THR A 197 -29.01 0.49 -9.56
C THR A 197 -29.65 0.09 -8.22
N THR A 198 -28.95 -0.72 -7.42
CA THR A 198 -29.36 -1.15 -6.08
C THR A 198 -28.48 -0.47 -5.01
N LYS A 199 -28.64 -0.80 -3.72
CA LYS A 199 -27.63 -0.39 -2.73
C LYS A 199 -26.33 -1.16 -2.97
N LEU A 200 -25.20 -0.54 -2.65
CA LEU A 200 -23.87 -1.15 -2.79
C LEU A 200 -23.80 -2.59 -2.25
N SER A 201 -24.39 -2.89 -1.08
CA SER A 201 -24.38 -4.23 -0.48
C SER A 201 -25.32 -5.27 -1.11
N GLU A 202 -26.23 -4.83 -1.98
CA GLU A 202 -27.27 -5.64 -2.62
C GLU A 202 -26.87 -6.05 -4.06
N SER A 203 -25.89 -5.35 -4.63
CA SER A 203 -25.37 -5.58 -5.98
C SER A 203 -24.65 -6.94 -6.14
N PRO A 204 -24.81 -7.60 -7.31
CA PRO A 204 -23.94 -8.69 -7.77
C PRO A 204 -22.43 -8.40 -7.65
N LEU A 205 -21.97 -7.22 -8.08
CA LEU A 205 -20.55 -6.85 -8.07
C LEU A 205 -19.98 -6.63 -6.66
N PHE A 206 -20.81 -6.47 -5.62
CA PHE A 206 -20.33 -6.39 -4.24
C PHE A 206 -19.60 -7.65 -3.75
N LYS A 207 -19.92 -8.80 -4.34
CA LYS A 207 -19.26 -10.08 -4.04
C LYS A 207 -18.02 -10.32 -4.90
N VAL A 208 -17.72 -9.43 -5.85
CA VAL A 208 -16.53 -9.53 -6.69
C VAL A 208 -15.33 -8.94 -5.94
N ALA A 209 -14.38 -9.81 -5.60
CA ALA A 209 -13.07 -9.41 -5.14
C ALA A 209 -12.28 -8.78 -6.31
N PHE A 210 -12.53 -7.50 -6.57
CA PHE A 210 -11.91 -6.73 -7.66
C PHE A 210 -10.37 -6.77 -7.59
N ASP A 211 -9.80 -6.75 -6.38
CA ASP A 211 -8.36 -6.93 -6.16
C ASP A 211 -7.85 -8.28 -6.70
N LYS A 212 -8.56 -9.37 -6.41
CA LYS A 212 -8.23 -10.71 -6.92
C LYS A 212 -8.51 -10.87 -8.42
N LYS A 213 -9.42 -10.08 -8.98
CA LYS A 213 -9.74 -10.07 -10.42
C LYS A 213 -8.78 -9.23 -11.26
N LEU A 214 -8.19 -8.17 -10.68
CA LEU A 214 -7.27 -7.27 -11.37
C LEU A 214 -5.80 -7.55 -11.02
N GLY A 215 -5.51 -8.32 -9.97
CA GLY A 215 -4.16 -8.62 -9.49
C GLY A 215 -3.49 -7.47 -8.73
N VAL A 216 -4.24 -6.41 -8.38
CA VAL A 216 -3.71 -5.16 -7.80
C VAL A 216 -4.58 -4.68 -6.62
N PRO A 217 -4.02 -3.94 -5.63
CA PRO A 217 -4.81 -3.36 -4.56
C PRO A 217 -5.85 -2.36 -5.09
N VAL A 218 -7.08 -2.45 -4.56
CA VAL A 218 -8.15 -1.47 -4.84
C VAL A 218 -8.84 -1.00 -3.57
N THR A 219 -9.22 0.28 -3.56
CA THR A 219 -9.95 0.90 -2.45
C THR A 219 -11.23 1.55 -2.95
N VAL A 220 -12.39 1.13 -2.41
CA VAL A 220 -13.71 1.64 -2.81
C VAL A 220 -14.13 2.80 -1.91
N ARG A 221 -14.65 3.88 -2.51
CA ARG A 221 -15.26 5.03 -1.81
C ARG A 221 -16.51 5.51 -2.55
N THR A 222 -17.45 6.16 -1.86
CA THR A 222 -18.59 6.80 -2.54
C THR A 222 -18.14 8.11 -3.19
N VAL A 223 -18.73 8.52 -4.32
CA VAL A 223 -18.44 9.84 -4.92
C VAL A 223 -18.73 11.00 -3.93
N ASN A 224 -19.73 10.82 -3.07
CA ASN A 224 -20.08 11.77 -2.01
C ASN A 224 -19.01 11.84 -0.90
N THR A 225 -18.14 10.83 -0.75
CA THR A 225 -16.96 10.91 0.11
C THR A 225 -15.93 11.86 -0.49
N LEU A 226 -15.58 11.67 -1.78
CA LEU A 226 -14.61 12.52 -2.48
C LEU A 226 -15.05 13.99 -2.51
N ARG A 227 -16.31 14.26 -2.90
CA ARG A 227 -16.91 15.61 -2.89
C ARG A 227 -16.86 16.30 -1.53
N ARG A 228 -17.10 15.56 -0.44
CA ARG A 228 -17.07 16.11 0.92
C ARG A 228 -15.64 16.30 1.45
N ILE A 229 -14.67 15.56 0.93
CA ILE A 229 -13.25 15.81 1.18
C ILE A 229 -12.85 17.10 0.45
N ALA A 230 -13.03 17.16 -0.88
CA ALA A 230 -12.75 18.37 -1.66
C ALA A 230 -13.39 19.62 -1.05
N LYS A 231 -14.68 19.59 -0.71
CA LYS A 231 -15.40 20.73 -0.09
C LYS A 231 -14.97 21.10 1.35
N LYS A 232 -14.29 20.22 2.10
CA LYS A 232 -13.80 20.55 3.45
C LYS A 232 -12.34 21.00 3.45
N PHE A 233 -11.52 20.47 2.55
CA PHE A 233 -10.06 20.54 2.65
C PHE A 233 -9.36 21.16 1.42
N GLY A 234 -10.08 21.40 0.32
CA GLY A 234 -9.65 22.24 -0.81
C GLY A 234 -10.27 23.63 -0.73
#